data_AF-A0A353BJV1-F1
#
_entry.id   AF-A0A353BJV1-F1
#
_cell.length_a   1.000
_cell.length_b   1.000
_cell.length_c   1.000
_cell.angle_alpha   90.00
_cell.angle_beta   90.00
_cell.angle_gamma   90.00
#
_symmetry.space_group_name_H-M   'P 1'
#
loop_
_entity.id
_entity.type
_entity.pdbx_description
1 polymer ?
#
loop_
_entity_poly.entity_id
_entity_poly.type
_entity_poly.pdbx_seq_one_letter_code
_entity_poly.pdbx_strand_id
1 'polypeptide(L)'
;MGFMGAVTGFNEDGLFAGILDSPTGAAYSSSGKRSYAMDIRKSLENFGDMDSAAAWLADTSRHYAYNHLVLMSDRNGGGVLENNFSGSGTAMRRALRRDSSGLNPGV
;
A
#
# COMPACT_ATOMS: atom_id res chain seq x y z
N MET A 1 -26.01 4.49 0.90
CA MET A 1 -24.67 5.07 1.15
C MET A 1 -23.66 4.34 0.27
N GLY A 2 -22.72 5.06 -0.36
CA GLY A 2 -21.70 4.50 -1.26
C GLY A 2 -20.36 4.20 -0.59
N PHE A 3 -19.39 3.67 -1.35
CA PHE A 3 -18.03 3.41 -0.89
C PHE A 3 -17.22 4.72 -0.86
N MET A 4 -16.65 5.06 0.31
CA MET A 4 -15.94 6.32 0.53
C MET A 4 -14.41 6.21 0.42
N GLY A 5 -13.86 5.00 0.34
CA GLY A 5 -12.42 4.79 0.17
C GLY A 5 -12.01 4.88 -1.30
N ALA A 6 -10.72 4.69 -1.56
CA ALA A 6 -10.19 4.51 -2.91
C ALA A 6 -9.80 3.06 -3.12
N VAL A 7 -10.34 2.41 -4.17
CA VAL A 7 -9.81 1.14 -4.68
C VAL A 7 -8.67 1.40 -5.66
N THR A 8 -8.88 2.38 -6.52
CA THR A 8 -7.91 2.92 -7.46
C THR A 8 -8.20 4.41 -7.65
N GLY A 9 -7.18 5.21 -7.97
CA GLY A 9 -7.35 6.62 -8.24
C GLY A 9 -6.05 7.29 -8.66
N PHE A 10 -6.19 8.52 -9.14
CA PHE A 10 -5.08 9.43 -9.38
C PHE A 10 -5.46 10.85 -8.92
N ASN A 11 -4.48 11.70 -8.66
CA ASN A 11 -4.70 13.10 -8.28
C ASN A 11 -4.17 14.08 -9.34
N GLU A 12 -4.32 15.37 -9.07
CA GLU A 12 -3.92 16.46 -9.99
C GLU A 12 -2.40 16.55 -10.21
N ASP A 13 -1.60 16.03 -9.28
CA ASP A 13 -0.14 15.95 -9.41
C ASP A 13 0.33 14.77 -10.27
N GLY A 14 -0.60 13.93 -10.75
CA GLY A 14 -0.30 12.74 -11.53
C GLY A 14 0.15 11.53 -10.69
N LEU A 15 -0.03 11.57 -9.37
CA LEU A 15 0.15 10.41 -8.50
C LEU A 15 -1.02 9.45 -8.70
N PHE A 16 -0.72 8.20 -9.04
CA PHE A 16 -1.65 7.08 -9.12
C PHE A 16 -1.43 6.09 -7.98
N ALA A 17 -2.51 5.51 -7.46
CA ALA A 17 -2.47 4.41 -6.51
C ALA A 17 -3.65 3.44 -6.72
N GLY A 18 -3.37 2.15 -6.73
CA GLY A 18 -4.36 1.08 -6.84
C GLY A 18 -4.07 -0.09 -5.90
N ILE A 19 -5.10 -0.57 -5.21
CA ILE A 19 -4.96 -1.66 -4.25
C ILE A 19 -4.94 -3.02 -4.94
N LEU A 20 -4.06 -3.88 -4.45
CA LEU A 20 -4.05 -5.31 -4.75
C LEU A 20 -4.12 -6.09 -3.44
N ASP A 21 -5.24 -6.76 -3.18
CA ASP A 21 -5.41 -7.60 -1.99
C ASP A 21 -4.44 -8.79 -2.06
N SER A 22 -3.74 -9.06 -0.95
CA SER A 22 -2.69 -10.09 -0.87
C SER A 22 -2.99 -11.09 0.26
N PRO A 23 -3.77 -12.16 0.02
CA PRO A 23 -4.17 -13.10 1.07
C PRO A 23 -2.98 -13.83 1.69
N THR A 24 -2.99 -13.99 3.02
CA THR A 24 -2.00 -14.81 3.75
C THR A 24 -2.59 -16.02 4.45
N GLY A 25 -3.92 -16.20 4.41
CA GLY A 25 -4.63 -17.27 5.11
C GLY A 25 -4.81 -17.05 6.62
N ALA A 26 -4.26 -15.96 7.17
CA ALA A 26 -4.50 -15.57 8.57
C ALA A 26 -5.97 -15.18 8.79
N ALA A 27 -6.48 -15.45 10.00
CA ALA A 27 -7.83 -15.05 10.39
C ALA A 27 -7.98 -13.51 10.34
N TYR A 28 -9.06 -13.03 9.74
CA TYR A 28 -9.34 -11.61 9.64
C TYR A 28 -9.70 -11.00 11.00
N SER A 29 -9.16 -9.82 11.30
CA SER A 29 -9.58 -8.99 12.43
C SER A 29 -9.40 -7.51 12.12
N SER A 30 -10.43 -6.71 12.39
CA SER A 30 -10.41 -5.25 12.23
C SER A 30 -10.18 -4.50 13.56
N SER A 31 -10.12 -5.21 14.69
CA SER A 31 -9.95 -4.58 16.00
C SER A 31 -8.59 -3.88 16.12
N GLY A 32 -8.60 -2.58 16.43
CA GLY A 32 -7.40 -1.75 16.49
C GLY A 32 -6.67 -1.58 15.15
N LYS A 33 -7.35 -1.84 14.01
CA LYS A 33 -6.79 -1.74 12.67
C LYS A 33 -7.37 -0.57 11.88
N ARG A 34 -6.61 -0.11 10.89
CA ARG A 34 -6.97 0.94 9.93
C ARG A 34 -7.53 0.33 8.65
N SER A 35 -8.33 1.12 7.94
CA SER A 35 -8.76 0.81 6.58
C SER A 35 -7.72 1.30 5.58
N TYR A 36 -7.09 0.38 4.85
CA TYR A 36 -6.10 0.71 3.82
C TYR A 36 -6.74 1.48 2.65
N ALA A 37 -8.01 1.23 2.32
CA ALA A 37 -8.71 2.00 1.29
C ALA A 37 -8.97 3.46 1.67
N MET A 38 -9.20 3.74 2.95
CA MET A 38 -9.32 5.12 3.44
C MET A 38 -7.95 5.80 3.52
N ASP A 39 -6.93 5.05 3.90
CA ASP A 39 -5.55 5.56 3.96
C ASP A 39 -5.00 5.86 2.57
N ILE A 40 -5.31 5.06 1.55
CA ILE A 40 -4.93 5.32 0.15
C ILE A 40 -5.67 6.52 -0.43
N ARG A 41 -6.96 6.65 -0.12
CA ARG A 41 -7.68 7.88 -0.43
C ARG A 41 -6.97 9.09 0.18
N LYS A 42 -6.65 9.01 1.48
CA LYS A 42 -5.93 10.08 2.17
C LYS A 42 -4.57 10.37 1.54
N SER A 43 -3.83 9.35 1.08
CA SER A 43 -2.54 9.59 0.43
C SER A 43 -2.71 10.31 -0.91
N LEU A 44 -3.70 9.91 -1.71
CA LEU A 44 -4.02 10.58 -2.97
C LEU A 44 -4.47 12.04 -2.75
N GLU A 45 -5.17 12.32 -1.65
CA GLU A 45 -5.65 13.67 -1.31
C GLU A 45 -4.55 14.60 -0.74
N ASN A 46 -3.42 14.08 -0.28
CA ASN A 46 -2.46 14.87 0.53
C ASN A 46 -0.99 14.81 0.07
N PHE A 47 -0.64 13.99 -0.93
CA PHE A 47 0.74 13.88 -1.43
C PHE A 47 0.78 14.04 -2.95
N GLY A 48 1.84 14.66 -3.44
CA GLY A 48 2.03 14.94 -4.88
C GLY A 48 3.00 13.98 -5.59
N ASP A 49 3.59 13.02 -4.89
CA ASP A 49 4.56 12.08 -5.47
C ASP A 49 4.50 10.70 -4.81
N MET A 50 5.00 9.69 -5.53
CA MET A 50 4.93 8.29 -5.14
C MET A 50 5.75 8.01 -3.88
N ASP A 51 6.92 8.62 -3.70
CA ASP A 51 7.80 8.36 -2.56
C ASP A 51 7.19 8.86 -1.26
N SER A 52 6.64 10.09 -1.25
CA SER A 52 5.97 10.68 -0.11
C SER A 52 4.73 9.88 0.30
N ALA A 53 3.90 9.51 -0.66
CA ALA A 53 2.71 8.70 -0.43
C ALA A 53 3.07 7.30 0.08
N ALA A 54 4.06 6.64 -0.54
CA ALA A 54 4.51 5.31 -0.13
C ALA A 54 5.13 5.33 1.27
N ALA A 55 5.95 6.33 1.60
CA ALA A 55 6.53 6.49 2.93
C ALA A 55 5.45 6.63 4.01
N TRP A 56 4.39 7.39 3.73
CA TRP A 56 3.28 7.54 4.65
C TRP A 56 2.49 6.25 4.85
N LEU A 57 2.19 5.52 3.76
CA LEU A 57 1.48 4.23 3.79
C LEU A 57 2.32 3.09 4.41
N ALA A 58 3.65 3.19 4.33
CA ALA A 58 4.60 2.21 4.85
C ALA A 58 4.86 2.31 6.36
N ASP A 59 4.40 3.38 7.02
CA ASP A 59 4.63 3.61 8.45
C ASP A 59 4.13 2.44 9.31
N THR A 60 5.05 1.86 10.09
CA THR A 60 4.79 0.68 10.92
C THR A 60 3.75 0.89 12.03
N SER A 61 3.49 2.14 12.44
CA SER A 61 2.41 2.48 13.37
C SER A 61 1.01 2.34 12.76
N ARG A 62 0.90 2.29 11.43
CA ARG A 62 -0.37 2.06 10.71
C ARG A 62 -0.65 0.58 10.62
N HIS A 63 -1.34 0.04 11.62
CA HIS A 63 -1.76 -1.37 11.60
C HIS A 63 -2.97 -1.58 10.71
N TYR A 64 -2.88 -2.45 9.72
CA TYR A 64 -3.96 -2.74 8.78
C TYR A 64 -4.63 -4.09 9.11
N ALA A 65 -5.84 -4.31 8.58
CA ALA A 65 -6.62 -5.52 8.82
C ALA A 65 -6.36 -6.65 7.81
N TYR A 66 -5.87 -6.30 6.61
CA TYR A 66 -5.59 -7.24 5.53
C TYR A 66 -4.33 -6.89 4.69
N ASN A 67 -3.44 -7.86 4.46
CA ASN A 67 -2.22 -7.63 3.69
C ASN A 67 -2.58 -7.19 2.28
N HIS A 68 -1.88 -6.18 1.80
CA HIS A 68 -2.15 -5.59 0.50
C HIS A 68 -0.86 -5.09 -0.11
N LEU A 69 -0.87 -5.00 -1.44
CA LEU A 69 0.09 -4.21 -2.18
C LEU A 69 -0.61 -2.95 -2.67
N VAL A 70 0.17 -1.91 -2.95
CA VAL A 70 -0.32 -0.73 -3.66
C VAL A 70 0.50 -0.57 -4.92
N LEU A 71 -0.13 -0.75 -6.08
CA LEU A 71 0.47 -0.35 -7.35
C LEU A 71 0.44 1.18 -7.41
N MET A 72 1.60 1.79 -7.59
CA MET A 72 1.75 3.24 -7.60
C MET A 72 2.52 3.68 -8.83
N SER A 73 2.24 4.90 -9.28
CA SER A 73 3.07 5.57 -10.30
C SER A 73 2.95 7.07 -10.18
N ASP A 74 3.98 7.77 -10.64
CA ASP A 74 3.97 9.20 -10.88
C ASP A 74 4.79 9.52 -12.14
N ARG A 75 5.09 10.81 -12.38
CA ARG A 75 5.92 11.26 -13.51
C ARG A 75 7.34 10.66 -13.54
N ASN A 76 7.84 10.13 -12.44
CA ASN A 76 9.19 9.59 -12.32
C ASN A 76 9.24 8.06 -12.51
N GLY A 77 8.09 7.39 -12.61
CA GLY A 77 7.99 5.97 -12.91
C GLY A 77 6.90 5.24 -12.13
N GLY A 78 7.01 3.92 -12.09
CA GLY A 78 6.07 3.04 -11.39
C GLY A 78 6.74 2.21 -10.31
N GLY A 79 5.93 1.74 -9.36
CA GLY A 79 6.38 0.86 -8.30
C GLY A 79 5.24 0.14 -7.60
N VAL A 80 5.59 -0.82 -6.75
CA VAL A 80 4.65 -1.56 -5.92
C VAL A 80 5.06 -1.38 -4.47
N LEU A 81 4.21 -0.77 -3.66
CA LEU A 81 4.36 -0.76 -2.22
C LEU A 81 3.95 -2.13 -1.67
N GLU A 82 4.92 -2.90 -1.20
CA GLU A 82 4.64 -4.09 -0.40
C GLU A 82 4.19 -3.64 0.99
N ASN A 83 2.98 -4.03 1.43
CA ASN A 83 2.46 -3.76 2.77
C ASN A 83 2.03 -5.09 3.42
N ASN A 84 3.03 -5.91 3.76
CA ASN A 84 2.82 -7.15 4.50
C ASN A 84 3.08 -6.92 6.00
N PHE A 85 2.07 -7.18 6.81
CA PHE A 85 2.04 -6.95 8.25
C PHE A 85 1.43 -8.10 9.05
N SER A 86 0.88 -9.14 8.40
CA SER A 86 0.42 -10.35 9.07
C SER A 86 0.73 -11.58 8.24
N GLY A 87 1.31 -12.60 8.87
CA GLY A 87 1.63 -13.86 8.20
C GLY A 87 2.72 -14.63 8.94
N SER A 88 2.82 -15.93 8.63
CA SER A 88 3.90 -16.80 9.08
C SER A 88 5.09 -16.64 8.12
N GLY A 89 5.88 -15.58 8.30
CA GLY A 89 7.08 -15.33 7.52
C GLY A 89 8.05 -14.43 8.28
N THR A 90 9.35 -14.56 8.01
CA THR A 90 10.40 -13.81 8.72
C THR A 90 10.57 -12.37 8.24
N ALA A 91 9.82 -11.95 7.23
CA ALA A 91 9.97 -10.66 6.59
C ALA A 91 8.62 -9.94 6.46
N MET A 92 8.09 -9.42 7.58
CA MET A 92 7.17 -8.28 7.48
C MET A 92 7.88 -7.19 6.67
N ARG A 93 7.24 -6.72 5.61
CA ARG A 93 7.86 -5.80 4.66
C ARG A 93 6.89 -4.69 4.32
N ARG A 94 7.39 -3.48 4.52
CA ARG A 94 6.77 -2.21 4.15
C ARG A 94 7.78 -1.43 3.34
N ALA A 95 7.79 -1.69 2.03
CA ALA A 95 8.82 -1.15 1.15
C ALA A 95 8.26 -0.89 -0.25
N LEU A 96 8.60 0.27 -0.81
CA LEU A 96 8.33 0.58 -2.20
C LEU A 96 9.34 -0.17 -3.09
N ARG A 97 8.83 -0.98 -4.00
CA ARG A 97 9.60 -1.80 -4.95
C ARG A 97 9.50 -1.19 -6.32
N ARG A 98 10.64 -1.07 -7.01
CA ARG A 98 10.78 -0.60 -8.38
C ARG A 98 11.44 -1.69 -9.24
N ASP A 99 11.54 -1.45 -10.54
CA ASP A 99 12.29 -2.28 -11.49
C ASP A 99 13.75 -2.52 -11.08
N SER A 100 14.37 -1.56 -10.40
CA SER A 100 15.73 -1.63 -9.86
C SER A 100 15.84 -2.39 -8.52
N SER A 101 14.72 -2.80 -7.91
CA SER A 101 14.75 -3.48 -6.62
C SER A 101 15.12 -4.95 -6.76
N GLY A 102 16.18 -5.39 -6.06
CA GLY A 102 16.62 -6.79 -6.08
C GLY A 102 15.51 -7.74 -5.65
N LEU A 103 15.34 -8.84 -6.37
CA LEU A 103 14.24 -9.80 -6.18
C LEU A 103 14.18 -10.36 -4.75
N ASN A 104 12.97 -10.77 -4.35
CA ASN A 104 12.78 -11.49 -3.10
C ASN A 104 13.44 -12.87 -3.22
N PRO A 105 14.08 -13.42 -2.16
CA PRO A 105 14.69 -14.74 -2.24
C PRO A 105 13.71 -15.80 -2.73
N GLY A 106 14.10 -16.57 -3.74
CA GLY A 106 13.25 -17.63 -4.32
C GLY A 106 12.30 -17.18 -5.44
N VAL A 107 12.40 -15.92 -5.87
CA VAL A 107 11.87 -15.41 -7.16
C VAL A 107 13.02 -15.34 -8.16
#